data_AF-A0A2D4SLD1-F1
#
_entry.id   AF-A0A2D4SLD1-F1
#
_cell.length_a   1.000
_cell.length_b   1.000
_cell.length_c   1.000
_cell.angle_alpha   90.00
_cell.angle_beta   90.00
_cell.angle_gamma   90.00
#
_symmetry.space_group_name_H-M   'P 1'
#
loop_
_entity.id
_entity.type
_entity.pdbx_description
1 polymer ?
#
loop_
_entity_poly.entity_id
_entity_poly.type
_entity_poly.pdbx_seq_one_letter_code
_entity_poly.pdbx_strand_id
1 'polypeptide(L)'
;MTKYFDSADPKNWISVDIPGVRGSVFHPRNGNAIDIQSLEAVADTANRVLYSHLQSRHPFVDRLIVHGIELQGKYMAKGPPGIIRAKIKDLRVSSGMVISYDAAGNRRMMLLDKEIRLLEELEDNKDQVLVLSLDIDEVSSIDGEVLAYENCSEYFSFVSTEEAKKPRYISIAKGLGGDFWFTDIQRMWRPDHSGIQLLCTYFDQLENVIWDSERHGEPAAMQLLGMDWKLYQAKASCAVTSARCTLSGRSSTSEERIRALRMLYWQLLRSVEESASALMKMLGHEESSIIDAYADVFLPFPEEWKS
;
A
#
# COMPACT_ATOMS: atom_id res chain seq x y z
N MET A 1 -3.85 -27.99 39.87
CA MET A 1 -4.68 -28.58 38.81
C MET A 1 -5.81 -27.62 38.50
N THR A 2 -5.68 -26.96 37.35
CA THR A 2 -6.76 -26.49 36.44
C THR A 2 -8.01 -25.85 37.05
N LYS A 3 -8.05 -24.51 37.00
CA LYS A 3 -9.24 -23.79 36.49
C LYS A 3 -8.78 -22.71 35.51
N TYR A 4 -8.79 -23.11 34.24
CA TYR A 4 -8.63 -22.24 33.09
C TYR A 4 -9.80 -21.24 33.02
N PHE A 5 -9.46 -20.03 32.57
CA PHE A 5 -10.28 -19.09 31.80
C PHE A 5 -11.72 -19.52 31.52
N ASP A 6 -12.64 -18.95 32.32
CA ASP A 6 -14.04 -18.74 31.94
C ASP A 6 -14.26 -17.23 31.96
N SER A 7 -13.95 -16.54 30.86
CA SER A 7 -14.25 -15.11 30.69
C SER A 7 -15.02 -14.83 29.41
N ALA A 8 -15.82 -15.80 28.98
CA ALA A 8 -16.78 -15.69 27.88
C ALA A 8 -18.20 -15.34 28.37
N ASP A 9 -18.35 -14.75 29.57
CA ASP A 9 -19.62 -14.20 30.02
C ASP A 9 -19.70 -12.72 29.60
N PRO A 10 -20.59 -12.35 28.66
CA PRO A 10 -20.77 -10.97 28.18
C PRO A 10 -21.14 -9.99 29.30
N LYS A 11 -21.58 -10.48 30.46
CA LYS A 11 -21.86 -9.67 31.66
C LYS A 11 -20.61 -9.16 32.37
N ASN A 12 -19.43 -9.70 32.07
CA ASN A 12 -18.15 -9.30 32.64
C ASN A 12 -17.33 -8.37 31.72
N TRP A 13 -17.86 -7.99 30.56
CA TRP A 13 -17.25 -6.99 29.69
C TRP A 13 -17.75 -5.63 30.12
N ILE A 14 -16.96 -4.96 30.96
CA ILE A 14 -17.21 -3.56 31.30
C ILE A 14 -16.69 -2.73 30.13
N SER A 15 -17.59 -1.96 29.54
CA SER A 15 -17.32 -0.97 28.49
C SER A 15 -16.15 -0.08 28.89
N VAL A 16 -15.19 0.10 27.97
CA VAL A 16 -14.15 1.12 28.08
C VAL A 16 -14.81 2.46 27.75
N ASP A 17 -14.94 3.32 28.76
CA ASP A 17 -15.36 4.72 28.56
C ASP A 17 -14.20 5.52 27.94
N ILE A 18 -14.37 5.88 26.67
CA ILE A 18 -13.62 6.94 26.00
C ILE A 18 -14.25 8.27 26.46
N PRO A 19 -13.50 9.30 26.87
CA PRO A 19 -14.09 10.49 27.46
C PRO A 19 -15.05 11.25 26.54
N GLY A 20 -16.34 11.07 26.82
CA GLY A 20 -17.49 11.91 26.45
C GLY A 20 -18.67 11.75 27.45
N VAL A 21 -18.57 10.86 28.43
CA VAL A 21 -19.60 10.58 29.43
C VAL A 21 -19.00 10.77 30.83
N ARG A 22 -19.52 11.75 31.59
CA ARG A 22 -19.14 11.97 32.99
C ARG A 22 -19.66 10.83 33.87
N GLY A 23 -18.79 10.20 34.67
CA GLY A 23 -19.21 9.52 35.90
C GLY A 23 -18.77 8.07 36.13
N SER A 24 -17.65 7.60 35.59
CA SER A 24 -17.13 6.25 35.87
C SER A 24 -15.68 6.30 36.38
N VAL A 25 -15.46 5.73 37.57
CA VAL A 25 -14.14 5.61 38.21
C VAL A 25 -13.61 4.19 38.02
N PHE A 26 -12.50 4.06 37.31
CA PHE A 26 -11.79 2.80 37.13
C PHE A 26 -11.36 2.23 38.51
N HIS A 27 -11.81 1.01 38.82
CA HIS A 27 -11.37 0.28 40.01
C HIS A 27 -10.64 -1.01 39.57
N PRO A 28 -9.32 -1.13 39.80
CA PRO A 28 -8.62 -2.37 39.52
C PRO A 28 -9.17 -3.50 40.40
N ARG A 29 -9.44 -4.65 39.78
CA ARG A 29 -9.91 -5.83 40.49
C ARG A 29 -8.84 -6.24 41.52
N ASN A 30 -9.22 -6.28 42.80
CA ASN A 30 -8.40 -6.63 43.97
C ASN A 30 -7.50 -5.54 44.57
N GLY A 31 -7.67 -4.26 44.22
CA GLY A 31 -6.95 -3.17 44.92
C GLY A 31 -5.45 -3.14 44.66
N ASN A 32 -4.97 -3.81 43.62
CA ASN A 32 -3.58 -3.68 43.18
C ASN A 32 -3.39 -2.26 42.63
N ALA A 33 -2.40 -1.54 43.18
CA ALA A 33 -1.92 -0.30 42.59
C ALA A 33 -1.43 -0.64 41.17
N ILE A 34 -2.09 -0.07 40.16
CA ILE A 34 -1.53 -0.09 38.82
C ILE A 34 -0.55 1.07 38.77
N ASP A 35 0.73 0.76 38.63
CA ASP A 35 1.72 1.80 38.39
C ASP A 35 1.55 2.41 36.99
N ILE A 36 1.98 3.65 36.84
CA ILE A 36 1.88 4.38 35.57
C ILE A 36 2.61 3.61 34.45
N GLN A 37 3.73 2.95 34.78
CA GLN A 37 4.51 2.13 33.84
C GLN A 37 3.69 0.96 33.27
N SER A 38 2.82 0.33 34.07
CA SER A 38 1.95 -0.76 33.62
C SER A 38 0.83 -0.24 32.72
N LEU A 39 0.28 0.95 33.01
CA LEU A 39 -0.72 1.58 32.14
C LEU A 39 -0.10 1.99 30.79
N GLU A 40 1.10 2.56 30.81
CA GLU A 40 1.88 2.87 29.60
C GLU A 40 2.17 1.59 28.80
N ALA A 41 2.58 0.50 29.45
CA ALA A 41 2.82 -0.78 28.79
C ALA A 41 1.55 -1.37 28.14
N VAL A 42 0.39 -1.23 28.79
CA VAL A 42 -0.90 -1.66 28.23
C VAL A 42 -1.29 -0.78 27.04
N ALA A 43 -1.15 0.54 27.16
CA ALA A 43 -1.41 1.48 26.07
C ALA A 43 -0.52 1.20 24.84
N ASP A 44 0.74 0.85 25.06
CA ASP A 44 1.70 0.49 24.02
C ASP A 44 1.45 -0.86 23.34
N THR A 45 0.70 -1.76 23.98
CA THR A 45 0.60 -3.16 23.54
C THR A 45 0.05 -3.28 22.13
N ALA A 46 -0.98 -2.49 21.78
CA ALA A 46 -1.57 -2.49 20.45
C ALA A 46 -0.53 -2.08 19.38
N ASN A 47 0.26 -1.04 19.65
CA ASN A 47 1.32 -0.57 18.76
C ASN A 47 2.42 -1.61 18.58
N ARG A 48 2.83 -2.30 19.66
CA ARG A 48 3.84 -3.37 19.61
C ARG A 48 3.36 -4.57 18.79
N VAL A 49 2.13 -5.04 19.03
CA VAL A 49 1.54 -6.16 18.29
C VAL A 49 1.41 -5.82 16.80
N LEU A 50 0.90 -4.62 16.49
CA LEU A 50 0.81 -4.13 15.12
C LEU A 50 2.18 -4.02 14.46
N TYR A 51 3.18 -3.48 15.17
CA TYR A 51 4.55 -3.38 14.69
C TYR A 51 5.13 -4.75 14.37
N SER A 52 5.07 -5.71 15.31
CA SER A 52 5.56 -7.06 15.10
C SER A 52 4.85 -7.75 13.94
N HIS A 53 3.53 -7.56 13.80
CA HIS A 53 2.77 -8.11 12.68
C HIS A 53 3.26 -7.53 11.34
N LEU A 54 3.36 -6.21 11.25
CA LEU A 54 3.82 -5.53 10.03
C LEU A 54 5.25 -5.92 9.68
N GLN A 55 6.19 -5.92 10.63
CA GLN A 55 7.57 -6.31 10.35
C GLN A 55 7.69 -7.78 9.95
N SER A 56 6.82 -8.66 10.46
CA SER A 56 6.82 -10.07 10.05
C SER A 56 6.35 -10.31 8.62
N ARG A 57 5.43 -9.47 8.12
CA ARG A 57 4.80 -9.62 6.79
C ARG A 57 5.44 -8.72 5.74
N HIS A 58 5.85 -7.53 6.16
CA HIS A 58 6.32 -6.41 5.37
C HIS A 58 7.50 -5.75 6.09
N PRO A 59 8.66 -6.43 6.14
CA PRO A 59 9.86 -5.88 6.76
C PRO A 59 10.21 -4.55 6.09
N PHE A 60 10.69 -3.58 6.87
CA PHE A 60 11.06 -2.24 6.40
C PHE A 60 9.90 -1.34 5.95
N VAL A 61 8.64 -1.79 6.13
CA VAL A 61 7.49 -0.90 5.97
C VAL A 61 7.29 -0.06 7.22
N ASP A 62 7.80 1.15 7.14
CA ASP A 62 7.75 2.16 8.18
C ASP A 62 6.41 2.92 8.18
N ARG A 63 5.90 3.24 6.99
CA ARG A 63 4.66 3.97 6.76
C ARG A 63 3.77 3.18 5.81
N LEU A 64 2.48 3.13 6.10
CA LEU A 64 1.56 2.32 5.31
C LEU A 64 0.15 2.91 5.30
N ILE A 65 -0.36 3.19 4.11
CA ILE A 65 -1.80 3.39 3.90
C ILE A 65 -2.45 2.01 3.86
N VAL A 66 -3.27 1.70 4.86
CA VAL A 66 -3.87 0.37 5.06
C VAL A 66 -5.14 0.21 4.22
N HIS A 67 -5.97 1.26 4.17
CA HIS A 67 -7.13 1.32 3.29
C HIS A 67 -7.55 2.78 3.07
N GLY A 68 -8.22 3.05 1.95
CA GLY A 68 -8.71 4.39 1.64
C GLY A 68 -7.56 5.39 1.47
N ILE A 69 -7.79 6.65 1.84
CA ILE A 69 -6.87 7.77 1.56
C ILE A 69 -6.51 7.76 0.06
N GLU A 70 -7.54 7.55 -0.76
CA GLU A 70 -7.43 7.49 -2.21
C GLU A 70 -7.85 8.82 -2.81
N LEU A 71 -7.11 9.25 -3.81
CA LEU A 71 -7.54 10.37 -4.63
C LEU A 71 -8.73 9.94 -5.49
N GLN A 72 -9.82 10.69 -5.40
CA GLN A 72 -11.00 10.48 -6.26
C GLN A 72 -10.65 10.85 -7.70
N GLY A 73 -10.69 9.87 -8.60
CA GLY A 73 -10.31 10.06 -9.99
C GLY A 73 -10.58 8.83 -10.85
N LYS A 74 -10.28 8.96 -12.14
CA LYS A 74 -10.41 7.85 -13.09
C LYS A 74 -9.05 7.18 -13.29
N TYR A 75 -8.97 5.88 -13.02
CA TYR A 75 -7.78 5.09 -13.35
C TYR A 75 -7.50 5.12 -14.85
N MET A 76 -6.22 5.25 -15.20
CA MET A 76 -5.78 5.18 -16.57
C MET A 76 -5.77 3.72 -17.05
N ALA A 77 -6.23 3.50 -18.27
CA ALA A 77 -6.26 2.16 -18.88
C ALA A 77 -4.88 1.68 -19.37
N LYS A 78 -3.86 2.55 -19.29
CA LYS A 78 -2.47 2.29 -19.66
C LYS A 78 -1.56 2.95 -18.64
N GLY A 79 -0.38 2.36 -18.48
CA GLY A 79 0.59 2.77 -17.47
C GLY A 79 0.51 1.91 -16.21
N PRO A 80 1.33 2.20 -15.20
CA PRO A 80 1.29 1.51 -13.91
C PRO A 80 -0.10 1.61 -13.28
N PRO A 81 -0.54 0.59 -12.53
CA PRO A 81 -1.92 0.46 -12.05
C PRO A 81 -2.35 1.54 -11.06
N GLY A 82 -1.42 2.38 -10.60
CA GLY A 82 -1.66 3.51 -9.70
C GLY A 82 -1.87 4.86 -10.40
N ILE A 83 -1.81 4.94 -11.73
CA ILE A 83 -2.04 6.22 -12.41
C ILE A 83 -3.55 6.52 -12.47
N ILE A 84 -3.92 7.67 -11.94
CA ILE A 84 -5.26 8.23 -12.02
C ILE A 84 -5.24 9.60 -12.68
N ARG A 85 -6.38 9.97 -13.26
CA ARG A 85 -6.69 11.33 -13.67
C ARG A 85 -7.63 11.98 -12.67
N ALA A 86 -7.15 13.01 -11.98
CA ALA A 86 -7.89 13.79 -11.00
C ALA A 86 -7.58 15.28 -11.18
N LYS A 87 -8.63 16.10 -11.32
CA LYS A 87 -8.48 17.54 -11.55
C LYS A 87 -7.99 18.21 -10.28
N ILE A 88 -6.93 19.01 -10.39
CA ILE A 88 -6.34 19.76 -9.26
C ILE A 88 -7.40 20.55 -8.48
N LYS A 89 -8.30 21.25 -9.18
CA LYS A 89 -9.36 22.10 -8.60
C LYS A 89 -10.44 21.36 -7.80
N ASP A 90 -10.47 20.02 -7.87
CA ASP A 90 -11.43 19.18 -7.14
C ASP A 90 -10.74 17.91 -6.63
N LEU A 91 -9.51 18.03 -6.14
CA LEU A 91 -8.83 16.93 -5.48
C LEU A 91 -9.54 16.60 -4.18
N ARG A 92 -9.91 15.33 -4.05
CA ARG A 92 -10.55 14.79 -2.85
C ARG A 92 -9.83 13.53 -2.43
N VAL A 93 -9.61 13.41 -1.14
CA VAL A 93 -9.01 12.24 -0.51
C VAL A 93 -10.11 11.52 0.26
N SER A 94 -10.33 10.25 -0.06
CA SER A 94 -11.33 9.43 0.63
C SER A 94 -10.97 9.23 2.10
N SER A 95 -11.97 8.95 2.94
CA SER A 95 -11.76 8.40 4.28
C SER A 95 -10.86 7.15 4.23
N GLY A 96 -10.15 6.85 5.30
CA GLY A 96 -9.25 5.71 5.32
C GLY A 96 -8.44 5.57 6.59
N MET A 97 -7.50 4.63 6.58
CA MET A 97 -6.65 4.34 7.74
C MET A 97 -5.20 4.26 7.32
N VAL A 98 -4.34 4.83 8.16
CA VAL A 98 -2.93 4.95 7.91
C VAL A 98 -2.12 4.67 9.17
N ILE A 99 -0.92 4.17 8.96
CA ILE A 99 0.08 3.97 9.99
C ILE A 99 1.23 4.94 9.68
N SER A 100 1.43 5.90 10.59
CA SER A 100 2.40 6.98 10.45
C SER A 100 3.31 7.09 11.65
N TYR A 101 4.34 7.91 11.49
CA TYR A 101 5.13 8.45 12.59
C TYR A 101 4.66 9.85 12.95
N ASP A 102 4.66 10.15 14.24
CA ASP A 102 4.59 11.52 14.73
C ASP A 102 5.96 12.23 14.61
N ALA A 103 5.99 13.52 14.98
CA ALA A 103 7.23 14.30 14.97
C ALA A 103 8.31 13.76 15.93
N ALA A 104 7.92 13.04 16.98
CA ALA A 104 8.82 12.40 17.94
C ALA A 104 9.31 11.02 17.47
N GLY A 105 8.79 10.50 16.36
CA GLY A 105 9.16 9.20 15.82
C GLY A 105 8.40 8.03 16.45
N ASN A 106 7.29 8.27 17.16
CA ASN A 106 6.41 7.21 17.60
C ASN A 106 5.41 6.84 16.51
N ARG A 107 5.11 5.55 16.41
CA ARG A 107 4.16 5.03 15.43
C ARG A 107 2.73 5.20 15.93
N ARG A 108 1.86 5.73 15.09
CA ARG A 108 0.44 5.93 15.38
C ARG A 108 -0.40 5.35 14.25
N MET A 109 -1.52 4.73 14.62
CA MET A 109 -2.60 4.40 13.69
C MET A 109 -3.60 5.55 13.71
N MET A 110 -3.93 6.07 12.54
CA MET A 110 -4.90 7.14 12.38
C MET A 110 -6.04 6.66 11.48
N LEU A 111 -7.26 7.03 11.89
CA LEU A 111 -8.47 6.86 11.09
C LEU A 111 -8.94 8.23 10.62
N LEU A 112 -9.05 8.39 9.30
CA LEU A 112 -9.73 9.52 8.68
C LEU A 112 -11.18 9.12 8.43
N ASP A 113 -12.10 9.72 9.18
CA ASP A 113 -13.52 9.34 9.16
C ASP A 113 -14.30 9.92 7.97
N LYS A 114 -13.76 10.95 7.31
CA LYS A 114 -14.46 11.69 6.26
C LYS A 114 -13.58 11.93 5.04
N GLU A 115 -14.25 12.09 3.90
CA GLU A 115 -13.60 12.60 2.69
C GLU A 115 -13.18 14.06 2.89
N ILE A 116 -11.96 14.38 2.48
CA ILE A 116 -11.37 15.71 2.60
C ILE A 116 -11.19 16.29 1.21
N ARG A 117 -11.70 17.51 1.00
CA ARG A 117 -11.48 18.29 -0.21
C ARG A 117 -10.27 19.19 -0.03
N LEU A 118 -9.31 19.08 -0.95
CA LEU A 118 -8.12 19.93 -0.97
C LEU A 118 -8.44 21.20 -1.77
N LEU A 119 -8.27 22.37 -1.14
CA LEU A 119 -8.66 23.67 -1.70
C LEU A 119 -7.47 24.50 -2.21
N GLU A 120 -6.28 23.92 -2.30
CA GLU A 120 -5.09 24.64 -2.75
C GLU A 120 -5.08 24.87 -4.27
N GLU A 121 -4.75 26.09 -4.68
CA GLU A 121 -4.51 26.44 -6.09
C GLU A 121 -3.09 26.01 -6.47
N LEU A 122 -2.96 24.91 -7.21
CA LEU A 122 -1.70 24.47 -7.80
C LEU A 122 -1.72 24.75 -9.31
N GLU A 123 -0.72 25.50 -9.80
CA GLU A 123 -0.60 25.85 -11.22
C GLU A 123 0.09 24.75 -12.05
N ASP A 124 1.02 24.00 -11.45
CA ASP A 124 1.66 22.80 -12.03
C ASP A 124 1.95 21.78 -10.91
N ASN A 125 1.45 20.56 -11.06
CA ASN A 125 1.65 19.47 -10.10
C ASN A 125 2.86 18.59 -10.44
N LYS A 126 3.61 18.90 -11.49
CA LYS A 126 4.81 18.14 -11.85
C LYS A 126 5.83 18.20 -10.70
N ASP A 127 6.32 17.02 -10.30
CA ASP A 127 7.28 16.81 -9.20
C ASP A 127 6.78 17.16 -7.77
N GLN A 128 5.49 17.45 -7.63
CA GLN A 128 4.83 17.62 -6.33
C GLN A 128 4.31 16.30 -5.79
N VAL A 129 4.35 16.15 -4.47
CA VAL A 129 3.83 14.99 -3.76
C VAL A 129 2.78 15.48 -2.78
N LEU A 130 1.57 14.95 -2.91
CA LEU A 130 0.55 15.09 -1.87
C LEU A 130 0.96 14.22 -0.69
N VAL A 131 1.15 14.86 0.46
CA VAL A 131 1.54 14.19 1.70
C VAL A 131 0.51 14.42 2.79
N LEU A 132 0.44 13.45 3.70
CA LEU A 132 -0.24 13.55 5.00
C LEU A 132 0.83 13.69 6.09
N SER A 133 0.70 14.70 6.93
CA SER A 133 1.45 14.84 8.18
C SER A 133 0.52 14.83 9.38
N LEU A 134 1.06 14.39 10.51
CA LEU A 134 0.38 14.41 11.79
C LEU A 134 0.98 15.52 12.66
N ASP A 135 0.11 16.35 13.22
CA ASP A 135 0.47 17.22 14.32
C ASP A 135 -0.15 16.69 15.62
N ILE A 136 0.60 16.79 16.71
CA ILE A 136 0.19 16.29 18.01
C ILE A 136 0.25 17.45 18.99
N ASP A 137 -0.92 17.83 19.48
CA ASP A 137 -1.07 18.85 20.50
C ASP A 137 -1.39 18.19 21.84
N GLU A 138 -0.61 18.54 22.87
CA GLU A 138 -0.96 18.22 24.25
C GLU A 138 -2.25 18.94 24.62
N VAL A 139 -3.20 18.21 25.21
CA VAL A 139 -4.46 18.79 25.64
C VAL A 139 -4.34 19.20 27.09
N SER A 140 -4.53 20.49 27.39
CA SER A 140 -4.61 20.96 28.76
C SER A 140 -6.06 21.00 29.25
N SER A 141 -6.26 20.70 30.53
CA SER A 141 -7.51 20.89 31.25
C SER A 141 -7.86 22.38 31.34
N ILE A 142 -9.10 22.68 31.75
CA ILE A 142 -9.52 24.08 32.02
C ILE A 142 -8.62 24.73 33.09
N ASP A 143 -8.06 23.93 34.00
CA ASP A 143 -7.19 24.38 35.07
C ASP A 143 -5.70 24.45 34.65
N GLY A 144 -5.39 24.14 33.38
CA GLY A 144 -4.04 24.18 32.81
C GLY A 144 -3.20 22.93 33.03
N GLU A 145 -3.78 21.85 33.57
CA GLU A 145 -3.07 20.57 33.74
C GLU A 145 -3.06 19.77 32.44
N VAL A 146 -1.92 19.21 32.05
CA VAL A 146 -1.82 18.34 30.86
C VAL A 146 -2.62 17.06 31.08
N LEU A 147 -3.52 16.76 30.15
CA LEU A 147 -4.37 15.57 30.18
C LEU A 147 -3.63 14.35 29.62
N ALA A 148 -4.07 13.16 30.02
CA ALA A 148 -3.48 11.89 29.58
C ALA A 148 -3.87 11.47 28.14
N TYR A 149 -4.45 12.37 27.36
CA TYR A 149 -4.74 12.15 25.94
C TYR A 149 -4.22 13.30 25.10
N GLU A 150 -3.90 12.99 23.86
CA GLU A 150 -3.32 13.91 22.89
C GLU A 150 -4.36 14.17 21.79
N ASN A 151 -4.38 15.39 21.25
CA ASN A 151 -5.13 15.69 20.04
C ASN A 151 -4.22 15.46 18.84
N CYS A 152 -4.59 14.49 18.00
CA CYS A 152 -3.94 14.27 16.72
C CYS A 152 -4.71 15.01 15.63
N SER A 153 -4.05 15.91 14.92
CA SER A 153 -4.62 16.64 13.79
C SER A 153 -3.95 16.22 12.49
N GLU A 154 -4.75 15.86 11.49
CA GLU A 154 -4.30 15.56 10.14
C GLU A 154 -4.12 16.81 9.28
N TYR A 155 -2.98 16.88 8.59
CA TYR A 155 -2.69 17.95 7.64
C TYR A 155 -2.30 17.38 6.28
N PHE A 156 -3.01 17.83 5.25
CA PHE A 156 -2.67 17.54 3.86
C PHE A 156 -1.91 18.72 3.30
N SER A 157 -0.78 18.45 2.66
CA SER A 157 0.02 19.48 2.00
C SER A 157 0.66 18.93 0.73
N PHE A 158 1.04 19.84 -0.15
CA PHE A 158 1.83 19.51 -1.33
C PHE A 158 3.28 19.92 -1.07
N VAL A 159 4.19 18.96 -1.21
CA VAL A 159 5.63 19.18 -0.97
C VAL A 159 6.43 18.70 -2.17
N SER A 160 7.69 19.13 -2.23
CA SER A 160 8.62 18.61 -3.24
C SER A 160 8.92 17.12 -3.01
N THR A 161 9.32 16.42 -4.08
CA THR A 161 9.70 14.99 -4.00
C THR A 161 10.81 14.71 -2.96
N GLU A 162 11.79 15.60 -2.81
CA GLU A 162 12.84 15.44 -1.79
C GLU A 162 12.32 15.66 -0.37
N GLU A 163 11.41 16.61 -0.19
CA GLU A 163 10.80 16.85 1.12
C GLU A 163 9.88 15.70 1.54
N ALA A 164 9.17 15.08 0.60
CA ALA A 164 8.29 13.93 0.85
C ALA A 164 9.02 12.71 1.44
N LYS A 165 10.35 12.61 1.26
CA LYS A 165 11.17 11.53 1.84
C LYS A 165 11.33 11.65 3.36
N LYS A 166 11.10 12.83 3.95
CA LYS A 166 11.26 13.04 5.41
C LYS A 166 10.33 12.12 6.21
N PRO A 167 10.76 11.60 7.39
CA PRO A 167 9.97 10.68 8.23
C PRO A 167 8.55 11.11 8.58
N ARG A 168 8.33 12.41 8.79
CA ARG A 168 7.06 12.98 9.23
C ARG A 168 5.92 12.93 8.19
N TYR A 169 6.23 12.65 6.93
CA TYR A 169 5.27 12.73 5.83
C TYR A 169 4.88 11.36 5.32
N ILE A 170 3.61 11.13 5.04
CA ILE A 170 3.16 9.97 4.28
C ILE A 170 2.82 10.42 2.88
N SER A 171 3.55 9.89 1.90
CA SER A 171 3.26 10.16 0.50
C SER A 171 1.96 9.44 0.10
N ILE A 172 0.96 10.22 -0.32
CA ILE A 172 -0.31 9.71 -0.80
C ILE A 172 -0.27 9.57 -2.32
N ALA A 173 0.18 10.61 -3.01
CA ALA A 173 0.24 10.63 -4.46
C ALA A 173 1.36 11.52 -4.99
N LYS A 174 2.01 11.12 -6.08
CA LYS A 174 3.01 11.91 -6.82
C LYS A 174 2.36 12.47 -8.08
N GLY A 175 2.47 13.77 -8.30
CA GLY A 175 2.00 14.42 -9.52
C GLY A 175 2.91 14.09 -10.70
N LEU A 176 2.31 13.83 -11.86
CA LEU A 176 3.00 13.51 -13.11
C LEU A 176 2.89 14.65 -14.15
N GLY A 177 2.29 15.78 -13.77
CA GLY A 177 1.95 16.89 -14.66
C GLY A 177 0.46 16.91 -15.05
N GLY A 178 -0.10 18.11 -15.15
CA GLY A 178 -1.52 18.32 -15.50
C GLY A 178 -2.50 17.68 -14.49
N ASP A 179 -3.44 16.87 -14.99
CA ASP A 179 -4.44 16.19 -14.14
C ASP A 179 -3.98 14.78 -13.69
N PHE A 180 -2.72 14.40 -13.92
CA PHE A 180 -2.26 13.02 -13.70
C PHE A 180 -1.54 12.85 -12.36
N TRP A 181 -1.92 11.80 -11.64
CA TRP A 181 -1.38 11.45 -10.33
C TRP A 181 -1.05 9.97 -10.26
N PHE A 182 0.09 9.64 -9.68
CA PHE A 182 0.45 8.28 -9.31
C PHE A 182 0.15 8.06 -7.83
N THR A 183 -0.72 7.11 -7.53
CA THR A 183 -1.17 6.85 -6.16
C THR A 183 -0.51 5.64 -5.53
N ASP A 184 0.01 4.66 -6.29
CA ASP A 184 0.54 3.40 -5.72
C ASP A 184 1.89 3.55 -5.00
N ILE A 185 1.87 4.28 -3.89
CA ILE A 185 2.99 4.63 -3.03
C ILE A 185 2.65 4.13 -1.62
N GLN A 186 3.51 3.27 -1.06
CA GLN A 186 3.45 2.81 0.34
C GLN A 186 2.02 2.42 0.81
N ARG A 187 1.29 1.68 -0.03
CA ARG A 187 -0.12 1.35 0.24
C ARG A 187 -0.46 -0.11 0.06
N MET A 188 -1.44 -0.55 0.83
CA MET A 188 -2.09 -1.84 0.67
C MET A 188 -3.26 -1.73 -0.30
N TRP A 189 -3.34 -2.67 -1.23
CA TRP A 189 -4.55 -2.89 -2.04
C TRP A 189 -5.16 -4.21 -1.66
N ARG A 190 -6.48 -4.18 -1.49
CA ARG A 190 -7.29 -5.38 -1.34
C ARG A 190 -7.56 -6.00 -2.72
N PRO A 191 -7.91 -7.29 -2.80
CA PRO A 191 -8.23 -7.93 -4.08
C PRO A 191 -9.31 -7.24 -4.92
N ASP A 192 -10.27 -6.58 -4.27
CA ASP A 192 -11.37 -5.84 -4.90
C ASP A 192 -10.99 -4.42 -5.35
N HIS A 193 -9.77 -3.95 -5.04
CA HIS A 193 -9.30 -2.63 -5.45
C HIS A 193 -9.23 -2.50 -6.98
N SER A 194 -9.66 -1.35 -7.52
CA SER A 194 -9.73 -1.08 -8.95
C SER A 194 -8.39 -1.27 -9.68
N GLY A 195 -7.28 -0.88 -9.07
CA GLY A 195 -5.93 -1.12 -9.58
C GLY A 195 -5.59 -2.61 -9.74
N ILE A 196 -6.08 -3.49 -8.85
CA ILE A 196 -5.92 -4.95 -8.99
C ILE A 196 -6.79 -5.48 -10.13
N GLN A 197 -8.02 -4.98 -10.26
CA GLN A 197 -8.92 -5.34 -11.35
C GLN A 197 -8.36 -4.93 -12.72
N LEU A 198 -7.70 -3.78 -12.80
CA LEU A 198 -6.97 -3.33 -13.99
C LEU A 198 -5.82 -4.28 -14.34
N LEU A 199 -5.01 -4.68 -13.35
CA LEU A 199 -3.96 -5.68 -13.56
C LEU A 199 -4.51 -7.02 -14.05
N CYS A 200 -5.65 -7.47 -13.51
CA CYS A 200 -6.30 -8.69 -13.98
C CYS A 200 -6.73 -8.57 -15.45
N THR A 201 -7.23 -7.39 -15.86
CA THR A 201 -7.56 -7.12 -17.27
C THR A 201 -6.30 -7.19 -18.15
N TYR A 202 -5.16 -6.68 -17.68
CA TYR A 202 -3.88 -6.84 -18.41
C TYR A 202 -3.47 -8.31 -18.50
N PHE A 203 -3.66 -9.09 -17.44
CA PHE A 203 -3.34 -10.53 -17.44
C PHE A 203 -4.20 -11.30 -18.45
N ASP A 204 -5.48 -10.97 -18.59
CA ASP A 204 -6.36 -11.57 -19.61
C ASP A 204 -5.87 -11.23 -21.03
N GLN A 205 -5.45 -9.98 -21.26
CA GLN A 205 -4.88 -9.57 -22.54
C GLN A 205 -3.54 -10.26 -22.83
N LEU A 206 -2.67 -10.41 -21.83
CA LEU A 206 -1.40 -11.13 -21.97
C LEU A 206 -1.62 -12.61 -22.26
N GLU A 207 -2.64 -13.22 -21.67
CA GLU A 207 -2.98 -14.62 -21.94
C GLU A 207 -3.32 -14.83 -23.41
N ASN A 208 -4.08 -13.92 -24.02
CA ASN A 208 -4.34 -13.95 -25.47
C ASN A 208 -3.03 -13.82 -26.28
N VAL A 209 -2.17 -12.86 -25.94
CA VAL A 209 -0.86 -12.68 -26.61
C VAL A 209 0.00 -13.94 -26.51
N ILE A 210 0.02 -14.61 -25.36
CA ILE A 210 0.78 -15.86 -25.17
C ILE A 210 0.29 -16.94 -26.12
N TRP A 211 -1.02 -17.14 -26.22
CA TRP A 211 -1.59 -18.21 -27.04
C TRP A 211 -1.55 -17.90 -28.54
N ASP A 212 -1.63 -16.63 -28.92
CA ASP A 212 -1.56 -16.16 -30.30
C ASP A 212 -0.11 -16.00 -30.80
N SER A 213 0.88 -15.99 -29.90
CA SER A 213 2.27 -15.79 -30.28
C SER A 213 2.80 -16.88 -31.20
N GLU A 214 3.41 -16.45 -32.30
CA GLU A 214 4.05 -17.33 -33.26
C GLU A 214 5.45 -17.73 -32.79
N ARG A 215 5.93 -18.87 -33.30
CA ARG A 215 7.28 -19.34 -33.03
C ARG A 215 8.29 -18.36 -33.64
N HIS A 216 9.07 -17.67 -32.81
CA HIS A 216 10.23 -16.93 -33.25
C HIS A 216 11.53 -17.73 -33.06
N GLY A 217 12.35 -17.78 -34.11
CA GLY A 217 13.59 -18.57 -34.22
C GLY A 217 13.59 -19.42 -35.49
N GLU A 218 14.71 -19.44 -36.24
CA GLU A 218 14.81 -20.19 -37.49
C GLU A 218 14.33 -21.66 -37.30
N PRO A 219 13.28 -22.09 -38.03
CA PRO A 219 12.73 -23.44 -37.88
C PRO A 219 13.71 -24.56 -38.28
N ALA A 220 14.77 -24.21 -39.00
CA ALA A 220 15.58 -25.15 -39.77
C ALA A 220 16.75 -25.80 -38.99
N ALA A 221 17.18 -25.26 -37.84
CA ALA A 221 18.38 -25.78 -37.15
C ALA A 221 18.09 -26.74 -35.99
N MET A 222 16.91 -26.70 -35.35
CA MET A 222 16.58 -27.62 -34.25
C MET A 222 15.10 -28.01 -34.26
N GLN A 223 14.81 -29.26 -34.65
CA GLN A 223 13.48 -29.89 -34.55
C GLN A 223 12.98 -30.05 -33.09
N LEU A 224 13.85 -29.84 -32.09
CA LEU A 224 13.52 -29.96 -30.66
C LEU A 224 12.49 -28.93 -30.17
N LEU A 225 12.44 -27.73 -30.74
CA LEU A 225 11.53 -26.67 -30.31
C LEU A 225 10.05 -26.89 -30.69
N GLY A 226 9.74 -27.85 -31.58
CA GLY A 226 8.37 -28.07 -32.08
C GLY A 226 7.41 -28.68 -31.05
N MET A 227 7.90 -29.59 -30.20
CA MET A 227 7.13 -30.10 -29.04
C MET A 227 7.18 -29.12 -27.85
N ASP A 228 8.26 -28.36 -27.75
CA ASP A 228 8.52 -27.50 -26.59
C ASP A 228 7.85 -26.12 -26.68
N TRP A 229 7.40 -25.64 -27.85
CA TRP A 229 6.75 -24.32 -27.94
C TRP A 229 5.48 -24.22 -27.08
N LYS A 230 4.61 -25.24 -27.13
CA LYS A 230 3.44 -25.31 -26.25
C LYS A 230 3.82 -25.36 -24.78
N LEU A 231 4.98 -25.93 -24.45
CA LEU A 231 5.51 -25.92 -23.08
C LEU A 231 5.94 -24.50 -22.67
N TYR A 232 6.55 -23.73 -23.55
CA TYR A 232 6.88 -22.31 -23.29
C TYR A 232 5.62 -21.45 -23.13
N GLN A 233 4.63 -21.60 -24.00
CA GLN A 233 3.32 -20.94 -23.86
C GLN A 233 2.64 -21.33 -22.54
N ALA A 234 2.62 -22.62 -22.19
CA ALA A 234 2.08 -23.09 -20.93
C ALA A 234 2.84 -22.53 -19.71
N LYS A 235 4.18 -22.46 -19.75
CA LYS A 235 4.98 -21.82 -18.69
C LYS A 235 4.64 -20.34 -18.53
N ALA A 236 4.48 -19.62 -19.64
CA ALA A 236 4.07 -18.22 -19.62
C ALA A 236 2.66 -18.02 -19.05
N SER A 237 1.67 -18.82 -19.52
CA SER A 237 0.28 -18.78 -19.03
C SER A 237 0.18 -19.15 -17.54
N CYS A 238 0.95 -20.15 -17.08
CA CYS A 238 1.06 -20.48 -15.66
C CYS A 238 1.66 -19.33 -14.84
N ALA A 239 2.64 -18.60 -15.39
CA ALA A 239 3.22 -17.44 -14.72
C ALA A 239 2.21 -16.30 -14.56
N VAL A 240 1.44 -16.01 -15.62
CA VAL A 240 0.33 -15.03 -15.60
C VAL A 240 -0.71 -15.44 -14.56
N THR A 241 -1.12 -16.71 -14.56
CA THR A 241 -2.08 -17.24 -13.60
C THR A 241 -1.56 -17.16 -12.16
N SER A 242 -0.29 -17.48 -11.93
CA SER A 242 0.35 -17.36 -10.62
C SER A 242 0.37 -15.91 -10.12
N ALA A 243 0.70 -14.95 -10.99
CA ALA A 243 0.65 -13.53 -10.67
C ALA A 243 -0.80 -13.10 -10.34
N ARG A 244 -1.79 -13.52 -11.14
CA ARG A 244 -3.22 -13.26 -10.90
C ARG A 244 -3.66 -13.79 -9.53
N CYS A 245 -3.34 -15.04 -9.21
CA CYS A 245 -3.66 -15.66 -7.92
C CYS A 245 -2.97 -14.94 -6.75
N THR A 246 -1.72 -14.52 -6.92
CA THR A 246 -0.97 -13.80 -5.88
C THR A 246 -1.61 -12.45 -5.56
N LEU A 247 -1.98 -11.69 -6.58
CA LEU A 247 -2.55 -10.34 -6.41
C LEU A 247 -4.03 -10.34 -6.02
N SER A 248 -4.79 -11.37 -6.45
CA SER A 248 -6.22 -11.48 -6.16
C SER A 248 -6.52 -12.32 -4.90
N GLY A 249 -5.55 -13.10 -4.42
CA GLY A 249 -5.77 -14.01 -3.28
C GLY A 249 -5.69 -13.34 -1.92
N ARG A 250 -5.02 -12.18 -1.79
CA ARG A 250 -4.85 -11.45 -0.54
C ARG A 250 -4.54 -9.99 -0.78
N SER A 251 -4.62 -9.18 0.28
CA SER A 251 -4.10 -7.82 0.23
C SER A 251 -2.60 -7.83 -0.06
N SER A 252 -2.18 -6.93 -0.95
CA SER A 252 -0.78 -6.77 -1.37
C SER A 252 -0.29 -5.36 -1.07
N THR A 253 0.98 -5.19 -0.72
CA THR A 253 1.63 -3.87 -0.69
C THR A 253 2.12 -3.46 -2.08
N SER A 254 2.46 -2.17 -2.25
CA SER A 254 3.08 -1.65 -3.47
C SER A 254 4.33 -2.46 -3.86
N GLU A 255 5.19 -2.77 -2.89
CA GLU A 255 6.41 -3.57 -3.13
C GLU A 255 6.11 -5.01 -3.55
N GLU A 256 5.10 -5.64 -2.93
CA GLU A 256 4.69 -7.00 -3.31
C GLU A 256 4.14 -7.04 -4.74
N ARG A 257 3.38 -6.00 -5.14
CA ARG A 257 2.91 -5.85 -6.53
C ARG A 257 4.06 -5.69 -7.50
N ILE A 258 4.99 -4.77 -7.23
CA ILE A 258 6.18 -4.55 -8.05
C ILE A 258 6.98 -5.84 -8.18
N ARG A 259 7.19 -6.57 -7.08
CA ARG A 259 7.88 -7.86 -7.08
C ARG A 259 7.15 -8.91 -7.92
N ALA A 260 5.83 -9.03 -7.77
CA ALA A 260 5.04 -9.97 -8.55
C ALA A 260 5.11 -9.67 -10.05
N LEU A 261 4.98 -8.40 -10.44
CA LEU A 261 5.08 -7.95 -11.83
C LEU A 261 6.49 -8.15 -12.40
N ARG A 262 7.54 -7.90 -11.59
CA ARG A 262 8.94 -8.16 -11.98
C ARG A 262 9.18 -9.64 -12.24
N MET A 263 8.73 -10.52 -11.35
CA MET A 263 8.85 -11.97 -11.55
C MET A 263 8.08 -12.43 -12.80
N LEU A 264 6.88 -11.89 -13.02
CA LEU A 264 6.11 -12.15 -14.23
C LEU A 264 6.87 -11.72 -15.48
N TYR A 265 7.36 -10.47 -15.52
CA TYR A 265 8.12 -9.94 -16.64
C TYR A 265 9.33 -10.83 -17.00
N TRP A 266 10.10 -11.24 -15.99
CA TRP A 266 11.25 -12.13 -16.21
C TRP A 266 10.85 -13.50 -16.74
N GLN A 267 9.77 -14.09 -16.24
CA GLN A 267 9.30 -15.38 -16.70
C GLN A 267 8.76 -15.30 -18.14
N LEU A 268 8.07 -14.21 -18.48
CA LEU A 268 7.62 -13.94 -19.85
C LEU A 268 8.82 -13.76 -20.78
N LEU A 269 9.83 -12.96 -20.40
CA LEU A 269 11.01 -12.70 -21.22
C LEU A 269 11.77 -14.00 -21.58
N ARG A 270 11.79 -14.98 -20.68
CA ARG A 270 12.41 -16.29 -20.90
C ARG A 270 11.55 -17.28 -21.71
N SER A 271 10.24 -17.04 -21.79
CA SER A 271 9.28 -18.01 -22.35
C SER A 271 8.67 -17.52 -23.66
N VAL A 272 8.08 -16.33 -23.66
CA VAL A 272 7.43 -15.69 -24.80
C VAL A 272 7.77 -14.20 -24.76
N GLU A 273 8.81 -13.80 -25.49
CA GLU A 273 9.34 -12.43 -25.51
C GLU A 273 8.29 -11.39 -25.92
N GLU A 274 7.44 -11.73 -26.89
CA GLU A 274 6.33 -10.87 -27.35
C GLU A 274 5.39 -10.51 -26.18
N SER A 275 5.09 -11.44 -25.29
CA SER A 275 4.27 -11.20 -24.11
C SER A 275 4.98 -10.32 -23.08
N ALA A 276 6.32 -10.42 -22.97
CA ALA A 276 7.10 -9.52 -22.13
C ALA A 276 7.07 -8.08 -22.67
N SER A 277 7.21 -7.91 -23.98
CA SER A 277 7.05 -6.61 -24.65
C SER A 277 5.63 -6.06 -24.50
N ALA A 278 4.61 -6.91 -24.58
CA ALA A 278 3.22 -6.51 -24.35
C ALA A 278 3.01 -6.02 -22.91
N LEU A 279 3.54 -6.72 -21.91
CA LEU A 279 3.46 -6.30 -20.50
C LEU A 279 4.15 -4.94 -20.29
N MET A 280 5.34 -4.76 -20.87
CA MET A 280 6.09 -3.51 -20.82
C MET A 280 5.29 -2.34 -21.44
N LYS A 281 4.59 -2.58 -22.55
CA LYS A 281 3.71 -1.59 -23.18
C LYS A 281 2.46 -1.29 -22.37
N MET A 282 1.85 -2.29 -21.74
CA MET A 282 0.65 -2.11 -20.89
C MET A 282 0.97 -1.29 -19.64
N LEU A 283 2.09 -1.60 -18.99
CA LEU A 283 2.57 -0.90 -17.81
C LEU A 283 3.20 0.47 -18.13
N GLY A 284 3.42 0.81 -19.41
CA GLY A 284 3.99 2.10 -19.82
C GLY A 284 5.43 2.27 -19.33
N HIS A 285 6.40 1.82 -20.13
CA HIS A 285 7.82 1.86 -19.74
C HIS A 285 8.32 3.27 -19.44
N GLU A 286 7.90 4.25 -20.25
CA GLU A 286 8.29 5.66 -20.07
C GLU A 286 7.66 6.23 -18.79
N GLU A 287 6.37 5.98 -18.54
CA GLU A 287 5.69 6.40 -17.31
C GLU A 287 6.25 5.70 -16.07
N SER A 288 6.60 4.42 -16.20
CA SER A 288 7.27 3.64 -15.16
C SER A 288 8.66 4.18 -14.84
N SER A 289 9.37 4.77 -15.80
CA SER A 289 10.67 5.40 -15.55
C SER A 289 10.56 6.73 -14.78
N ILE A 290 9.44 7.44 -14.91
CA ILE A 290 9.13 8.66 -14.14
C ILE A 290 8.72 8.30 -12.70
N ILE A 291 8.14 7.11 -12.53
CA ILE A 291 7.73 6.54 -11.26
C ILE A 291 8.82 5.56 -10.83
N ASP A 292 9.91 6.06 -10.25
CA ASP A 292 11.12 5.32 -9.87
C ASP A 292 10.85 3.90 -9.33
N ALA A 293 9.81 3.73 -8.51
CA ALA A 293 9.41 2.44 -7.94
C ALA A 293 8.98 1.38 -8.97
N TYR A 294 8.30 1.76 -10.06
CA TYR A 294 7.83 0.82 -11.09
C TYR A 294 8.88 0.59 -12.19
N ALA A 295 9.91 1.43 -12.30
CA ALA A 295 11.07 1.16 -13.14
C ALA A 295 11.74 -0.18 -12.77
N ASP A 296 11.71 -0.54 -11.48
CA ASP A 296 12.26 -1.79 -10.95
C ASP A 296 11.67 -3.06 -11.57
N VAL A 297 10.45 -2.98 -12.12
CA VAL A 297 9.80 -4.11 -12.80
C VAL A 297 10.62 -4.59 -14.00
N PHE A 298 11.28 -3.67 -14.69
CA PHE A 298 12.00 -3.93 -15.93
C PHE A 298 13.52 -4.07 -15.74
N LEU A 299 14.02 -4.03 -14.50
CA LEU A 299 15.43 -4.21 -14.23
C LEU A 299 15.93 -5.59 -14.71
N PRO A 300 17.17 -5.66 -15.19
CA PRO A 300 17.76 -6.90 -15.66
C PRO A 300 17.81 -7.96 -14.54
N PHE A 301 17.85 -9.22 -14.95
CA PHE A 301 18.00 -10.34 -14.04
C PHE A 301 19.34 -10.21 -13.28
N PRO A 302 19.37 -10.36 -11.94
CA PRO A 302 20.61 -10.35 -11.18
C PRO A 302 21.59 -11.39 -11.75
N GLU A 303 22.83 -10.98 -12.05
CA GLU A 303 23.81 -11.86 -12.69
C GLU A 303 24.13 -13.10 -11.84
N GLU A 304 24.02 -12.97 -10.52
CA GLU A 304 24.27 -14.04 -9.53
C GLU A 304 23.35 -15.25 -9.71
N TRP A 305 22.16 -15.06 -10.30
CA TRP A 305 21.16 -16.12 -10.47
C TRP A 305 21.19 -16.75 -11.87
N LYS A 306 22.22 -16.45 -12.66
CA LYS A 306 22.54 -17.14 -13.92
C LYS A 306 23.38 -18.43 -13.69
N SER A 307 23.65 -18.79 -12.44
CA SER A 307 24.42 -19.98 -12.02
C SER A 307 23.56 -21.23 -11.85
#